data_AF-A0AAD3CZB0-F1
#
_entry.id   AF-A0AAD3CZB0-F1
#
_cell.length_a   1.000
_cell.length_b   1.000
_cell.length_c   1.000
_cell.angle_alpha   90.00
_cell.angle_beta   90.00
_cell.angle_gamma   90.00
#
_symmetry.space_group_name_H-M   'P 1'
#
loop_
_entity.id
_entity.type
_entity.pdbx_description
1 polymer ?
#
loop_
_entity_poly.entity_id
_entity_poly.type
_entity_poly.pdbx_seq_one_letter_code
_entity_poly.pdbx_strand_id
1 'polypeptide(L)'
;MMRSILAQRIKPLTSAPALRQKSTSSSPIQGDAGNIATHIHHKMTTFLSVATPIYFLAPFPSEGSSTLNSIFGTLLAVNISAHSWIGMNYVVTDYVPKVNKAMVGPARVVTAAISGVTLLGLVKLAVNDHGGIKGAITSLWNKPDKKEEK
;
A
#
# COMPACT_ATOMS: atom_id res chain seq x y z
N MET A 1 45.69 -60.62 9.99
CA MET A 1 45.62 -59.60 8.92
C MET A 1 45.16 -58.29 9.54
N MET A 2 46.08 -57.36 9.74
CA MET A 2 45.86 -55.97 10.15
C MET A 2 45.38 -55.13 8.96
N ARG A 3 44.49 -54.17 9.23
CA ARG A 3 44.30 -52.83 8.61
C ARG A 3 42.88 -52.36 8.97
N SER A 4 42.57 -51.12 9.30
CA SER A 4 43.32 -49.94 9.71
C SER A 4 42.20 -48.98 10.13
N ILE A 5 42.30 -48.44 11.34
CA ILE A 5 41.37 -47.45 11.88
C ILE A 5 41.44 -46.19 11.02
N LEU A 6 40.36 -45.84 10.32
CA LEU A 6 40.24 -44.58 9.59
C LEU A 6 39.56 -43.57 10.49
N ALA A 7 40.40 -42.70 11.06
CA ALA A 7 40.03 -41.58 11.90
C ALA A 7 38.93 -40.72 11.25
N GLN A 8 37.74 -40.75 11.85
CA GLN A 8 36.74 -39.71 11.62
C GLN A 8 37.28 -38.40 12.18
N ARG A 9 37.76 -37.55 11.28
CA ARG A 9 38.18 -36.18 11.58
C ARG A 9 36.95 -35.36 11.95
N ILE A 10 36.66 -35.27 13.24
CA ILE A 10 35.65 -34.35 13.80
C ILE A 10 36.14 -32.93 13.49
N LYS A 11 35.44 -32.24 12.59
CA LYS A 11 35.67 -30.80 12.36
C LYS A 11 35.12 -30.04 13.58
N PRO A 12 35.88 -29.13 14.21
CA PRO A 12 35.36 -28.33 15.31
C PRO A 12 34.22 -27.45 14.79
N LEU A 13 33.05 -27.56 15.44
CA LEU A 13 31.94 -26.61 15.33
C LEU A 13 32.39 -25.30 15.97
N THR A 14 33.16 -24.51 15.23
CA THR A 14 33.38 -23.11 15.57
C THR A 14 32.07 -22.37 15.31
N SER A 15 31.25 -22.26 16.36
CA SER A 15 30.11 -21.37 16.41
C SER A 15 30.62 -19.93 16.36
N ALA A 16 30.81 -19.42 15.14
CA ALA A 16 30.94 -17.98 14.94
C ALA A 16 29.61 -17.35 15.39
N PRO A 17 29.62 -16.34 16.28
CA PRO A 17 28.42 -15.58 16.53
C PRO A 17 28.03 -14.93 15.20
N ALA A 18 26.88 -15.31 14.66
CA ALA A 18 26.27 -14.60 13.55
C ALA A 18 26.16 -13.14 13.99
N LEU A 19 26.98 -12.28 13.38
CA LEU A 19 26.86 -10.84 13.50
C LEU A 19 25.45 -10.51 13.04
N ARG A 20 24.54 -10.35 14.01
CA ARG A 20 23.20 -9.84 13.79
C ARG A 20 23.40 -8.40 13.35
N GLN A 21 23.53 -8.20 12.04
CA GLN A 21 23.71 -6.93 11.40
C GLN A 21 22.40 -6.14 11.54
N LYS A 22 22.20 -5.56 12.72
CA LYS A 22 21.01 -4.81 13.10
C LYS A 22 21.28 -3.34 12.86
N SER A 23 20.92 -2.88 11.67
CA SER A 23 20.27 -1.60 11.36
C SER A 23 20.63 -1.21 9.92
N THR A 24 19.97 -1.83 8.94
CA THR A 24 19.77 -1.14 7.68
C THR A 24 18.96 0.11 8.02
N SER A 25 19.57 1.29 7.85
CA SER A 25 18.84 2.56 7.97
C SER A 25 17.63 2.49 7.03
N SER A 26 16.44 2.46 7.62
CA SER A 26 15.20 2.46 6.85
C SER A 26 15.07 3.84 6.22
N SER A 27 15.32 3.94 4.91
CA SER A 27 15.03 5.17 4.18
C SER A 27 13.51 5.38 4.17
N PRO A 28 13.01 6.62 4.35
CA PRO A 28 11.58 6.92 4.31
C PRO A 28 10.87 6.46 3.02
N ILE A 29 11.62 6.24 1.95
CA ILE A 29 11.10 5.75 0.67
C ILE A 29 10.76 4.25 0.69
N GLN A 30 11.25 3.52 1.69
CA GLN A 30 10.99 2.10 1.88
C GLN A 30 9.67 1.95 2.66
N GLY A 31 8.55 2.15 1.97
CA GLY A 31 7.22 2.12 2.57
C GLY A 31 6.82 0.77 3.19
N ASP A 32 7.60 -0.28 2.93
CA ASP A 32 7.46 -1.66 3.39
C ASP A 32 8.44 -2.04 4.52
N ALA A 33 9.34 -1.14 4.92
CA ALA A 33 10.43 -1.48 5.83
C ALA A 33 9.95 -1.68 7.28
N GLY A 34 10.18 -2.90 7.78
CA GLY A 34 10.01 -3.26 9.19
C GLY A 34 8.58 -3.59 9.62
N ASN A 35 8.45 -4.15 10.81
CA ASN A 35 7.16 -4.64 11.33
C ASN A 35 6.11 -3.53 11.47
N ILE A 36 6.55 -2.28 11.68
CA ILE A 36 5.65 -1.13 11.82
C ILE A 36 4.88 -0.89 10.52
N ALA A 37 5.54 -0.92 9.36
CA ALA A 37 4.90 -0.73 8.07
C ALA A 37 3.81 -1.79 7.82
N THR A 38 4.11 -3.05 8.12
CA THR A 38 3.15 -4.17 8.03
C THR A 38 1.95 -3.97 8.96
N HIS A 39 2.18 -3.56 10.22
CA HIS A 39 1.08 -3.28 11.15
C HIS A 39 0.20 -2.12 10.68
N ILE A 40 0.81 -1.04 10.16
CA ILE A 40 0.07 0.09 9.60
C ILE A 40 -0.74 -0.36 8.38
N HIS A 41 -0.15 -1.16 7.50
CA HIS A 41 -0.82 -1.71 6.33
C HIS A 41 -2.06 -2.53 6.71
N HIS A 42 -1.97 -3.42 7.70
CA HIS A 42 -3.12 -4.20 8.17
C HIS A 42 -4.21 -3.33 8.83
N LYS A 43 -3.82 -2.29 9.58
CA LYS A 43 -4.77 -1.33 10.15
C LYS A 43 -5.50 -0.57 9.04
N MET A 44 -4.79 -0.17 8.00
CA MET A 44 -5.37 0.46 6.81
C MET A 44 -6.34 -0.49 6.09
N THR A 45 -5.97 -1.76 5.89
CA THR A 45 -6.87 -2.78 5.34
C THR A 45 -8.14 -2.91 6.17
N THR A 46 -8.01 -3.05 7.50
CA THR A 46 -9.14 -3.19 8.41
C THR A 46 -10.05 -1.97 8.35
N PHE A 47 -9.46 -0.77 8.32
CA PHE A 47 -10.21 0.46 8.12
C PHE A 47 -10.98 0.43 6.79
N LEU A 48 -10.35 0.09 5.68
CA LEU A 48 -11.02 0.04 4.37
C LEU A 48 -12.17 -0.99 4.34
N SER A 49 -11.99 -2.15 4.98
CA SER A 49 -13.03 -3.18 5.05
C SER A 49 -14.28 -2.70 5.78
N VAL A 50 -14.14 -1.85 6.80
CA VAL A 50 -15.25 -1.33 7.59
C VAL A 50 -15.78 0.00 7.04
N ALA A 51 -14.90 0.93 6.69
CA ALA A 51 -15.24 2.26 6.25
C ALA A 51 -15.90 2.26 4.87
N THR A 52 -15.48 1.39 3.95
CA THR A 52 -16.07 1.31 2.61
C THR A 52 -17.57 1.03 2.63
N PRO A 53 -18.08 -0.07 3.23
CA PRO A 53 -19.52 -0.31 3.27
C PRO A 53 -20.27 0.78 4.03
N ILE A 54 -19.71 1.30 5.13
CA ILE A 54 -20.32 2.42 5.87
C ILE A 54 -20.46 3.66 4.99
N TYR A 55 -19.42 4.04 4.24
CA TYR A 55 -19.42 5.23 3.40
C TYR A 55 -20.47 5.16 2.29
N PHE A 56 -20.59 4.01 1.62
CA PHE A 56 -21.56 3.83 0.54
C PHE A 56 -22.99 3.64 1.03
N LEU A 57 -23.20 2.97 2.18
CA LEU A 57 -24.53 2.70 2.74
C LEU A 57 -25.05 3.81 3.64
N ALA A 58 -24.20 4.70 4.13
CA ALA A 58 -24.63 5.85 4.91
C ALA A 58 -25.53 6.78 4.07
N PRO A 59 -26.53 7.43 4.70
CA PRO A 59 -27.48 8.31 4.03
C PRO A 59 -26.86 9.67 3.66
N PHE A 60 -25.61 9.68 3.18
CA PHE A 60 -25.01 10.86 2.57
C PHE A 60 -25.60 11.06 1.18
N PRO A 61 -26.04 12.28 0.83
CA PRO A 61 -26.52 12.58 -0.51
C PRO A 61 -25.40 12.27 -1.53
N SER A 62 -25.75 11.54 -2.60
CA SER A 62 -24.85 11.21 -3.71
C SER A 62 -24.62 12.40 -4.65
N GLU A 63 -25.43 13.44 -4.53
CA GLU A 63 -25.40 14.65 -5.34
C GLU A 63 -25.25 15.89 -4.44
N GLY A 64 -24.50 16.88 -4.93
CA GLY A 64 -24.24 18.13 -4.21
C GLY A 64 -23.06 18.07 -3.24
N SER A 65 -22.82 19.18 -2.56
CA SER A 65 -21.75 19.34 -1.58
C SER A 65 -22.21 18.95 -0.18
N SER A 66 -21.46 18.05 0.47
CA SER A 66 -21.71 17.65 1.86
C SER A 66 -20.37 17.55 2.58
N THR A 67 -20.18 18.36 3.62
CA THR A 67 -18.93 18.40 4.40
C THR A 67 -18.57 17.02 4.97
N LEU A 68 -19.56 16.26 5.46
CA LEU A 68 -19.34 14.90 5.95
C LEU A 68 -18.86 13.96 4.84
N ASN A 69 -19.48 14.05 3.66
CA ASN A 69 -19.06 13.26 2.51
C ASN A 69 -17.63 13.58 2.08
N SER A 70 -17.23 14.86 2.07
CA SER A 70 -15.87 15.28 1.74
C SER A 70 -14.85 14.86 2.79
N ILE A 71 -15.18 14.91 4.10
CA ILE A 71 -14.30 14.44 5.18
C ILE A 71 -14.08 12.92 5.05
N PHE A 72 -15.16 12.14 4.96
CA PHE A 72 -15.06 10.69 4.81
C PHE A 72 -14.38 10.29 3.50
N GLY A 73 -14.70 10.97 2.39
CA GLY A 73 -14.06 10.78 1.11
C GLY A 73 -12.55 11.09 1.17
N THR A 74 -12.15 12.12 1.89
CA THR A 74 -10.73 12.48 2.07
C THR A 74 -10.00 11.43 2.91
N LEU A 75 -10.61 10.95 3.99
CA LEU A 75 -10.04 9.85 4.79
C LEU A 75 -9.88 8.58 3.96
N LEU A 76 -10.87 8.28 3.13
CA LEU A 76 -10.83 7.14 2.22
C LEU A 76 -9.73 7.32 1.15
N ALA A 77 -9.61 8.51 0.56
CA ALA A 77 -8.56 8.86 -0.40
C ALA A 77 -7.16 8.66 0.19
N VAL A 78 -6.92 9.24 1.38
CA VAL A 78 -5.64 9.11 2.10
C VAL A 78 -5.32 7.65 2.37
N ASN A 79 -6.29 6.89 2.87
CA ASN A 79 -6.08 5.48 3.21
C ASN A 79 -5.82 4.63 1.97
N ILE A 80 -6.62 4.78 0.89
CA ILE A 80 -6.41 4.06 -0.37
C ILE A 80 -5.02 4.34 -0.93
N SER A 81 -4.60 5.61 -1.00
CA SER A 81 -3.28 5.97 -1.54
C SER A 81 -2.14 5.43 -0.67
N ALA A 82 -2.22 5.56 0.66
CA ALA A 82 -1.20 5.05 1.56
C ALA A 82 -1.13 3.52 1.56
N HIS A 83 -2.27 2.83 1.56
CA HIS A 83 -2.37 1.38 1.45
C HIS A 83 -1.75 0.89 0.14
N SER A 84 -2.07 1.54 -0.98
CA SER A 84 -1.52 1.23 -2.30
C SER A 84 -0.02 1.48 -2.37
N TRP A 85 0.48 2.56 -1.77
CA TRP A 85 1.92 2.86 -1.73
C TRP A 85 2.72 1.77 -1.01
N ILE A 86 2.27 1.33 0.17
CA ILE A 86 2.92 0.25 0.92
C ILE A 86 2.82 -1.08 0.16
N GLY A 87 1.63 -1.41 -0.35
CA GLY A 87 1.41 -2.63 -1.13
C GLY A 87 2.33 -2.72 -2.36
N MET A 88 2.48 -1.61 -3.08
CA MET A 88 3.35 -1.55 -4.24
C MET A 88 4.84 -1.64 -3.88
N ASN A 89 5.24 -1.16 -2.69
CA ASN A 89 6.62 -1.38 -2.22
C ASN A 89 6.91 -2.87 -1.97
N TYR A 90 5.95 -3.65 -1.48
CA TYR A 90 6.08 -5.12 -1.39
C TYR A 90 6.21 -5.77 -2.78
N VAL A 91 5.44 -5.31 -3.77
CA VAL A 91 5.59 -5.77 -5.16
C VAL A 91 7.00 -5.44 -5.68
N VAL A 92 7.50 -4.24 -5.41
CA VAL A 92 8.85 -3.84 -5.80
C VAL A 92 9.91 -4.75 -5.17
N THR A 93 9.81 -5.07 -3.88
CA THR A 93 10.77 -5.99 -3.23
C THR A 93 10.72 -7.40 -3.79
N ASP A 94 9.52 -7.88 -4.13
CA ASP A 94 9.34 -9.27 -4.53
C ASP A 94 9.77 -9.53 -5.98
N TYR A 95 9.66 -8.53 -6.86
CA TYR A 95 9.82 -8.73 -8.30
C TYR A 95 10.98 -7.95 -8.93
N VAL A 96 11.29 -6.73 -8.47
CA VAL A 96 12.34 -5.91 -9.10
C VAL A 96 13.75 -6.52 -8.96
N PRO A 97 14.16 -7.06 -7.79
CA PRO A 97 15.47 -7.70 -7.66
C PRO A 97 15.68 -8.91 -8.57
N LYS A 98 14.60 -9.58 -9.00
CA LYS A 98 14.64 -10.73 -9.91
C LYS A 98 14.99 -10.31 -11.34
N VAL A 99 14.66 -9.07 -11.72
CA VAL A 99 15.02 -8.49 -13.02
C VAL A 99 16.37 -7.79 -12.91
N ASN A 100 16.49 -6.83 -11.99
CA ASN A 100 17.72 -6.09 -11.75
C ASN A 100 17.72 -5.46 -10.35
N LYS A 101 18.68 -5.84 -9.50
CA LYS A 101 18.83 -5.31 -8.13
C LYS A 101 19.07 -3.80 -8.07
N ALA A 102 19.74 -3.22 -9.07
CA ALA A 102 19.99 -1.79 -9.11
C ALA A 102 18.71 -0.96 -9.33
N MET A 103 17.64 -1.57 -9.84
CA MET A 103 16.39 -0.87 -10.13
C MET A 103 15.46 -0.73 -8.93
N VAL A 104 15.76 -1.35 -7.79
CA VAL A 104 14.89 -1.31 -6.59
C VAL A 104 14.69 0.13 -6.11
N GLY A 105 15.78 0.89 -5.98
CA GLY A 105 15.72 2.30 -5.55
C GLY A 105 14.85 3.16 -6.48
N PRO A 106 15.16 3.21 -7.79
CA PRO A 106 14.35 3.92 -8.78
C PRO A 106 12.87 3.48 -8.80
N ALA A 107 12.58 2.19 -8.71
CA ALA A 107 11.21 1.68 -8.69
C ALA A 107 10.42 2.18 -7.47
N ARG A 108 11.05 2.29 -6.29
CA ARG A 108 10.44 2.87 -5.09
C ARG A 108 10.17 4.37 -5.24
N VAL A 109 11.06 5.11 -5.90
CA VAL A 109 10.85 6.53 -6.23
C VAL A 109 9.64 6.71 -7.14
N VAL A 110 9.56 5.94 -8.22
CA VAL A 110 8.42 5.99 -9.15
C VAL A 110 7.12 5.63 -8.42
N THR A 111 7.15 4.59 -7.59
CA THR A 111 6.01 4.16 -6.79
C THR A 111 5.53 5.26 -5.84
N ALA A 112 6.46 5.95 -5.16
CA ALA A 112 6.13 7.08 -4.30
C ALA A 112 5.54 8.26 -5.09
N ALA A 113 6.10 8.57 -6.26
CA ALA A 113 5.61 9.64 -7.13
C ALA A 113 4.18 9.37 -7.63
N ILE A 114 3.92 8.16 -8.13
CA ILE A 114 2.59 7.75 -8.57
C ILE A 114 1.60 7.81 -7.40
N SER A 115 1.99 7.31 -6.23
CA SER A 115 1.13 7.34 -5.04
C SER A 115 0.78 8.77 -4.60
N GLY A 116 1.74 9.70 -4.72
CA GLY A 116 1.50 11.12 -4.47
C GLY A 116 0.51 11.73 -5.47
N VAL A 117 0.65 11.45 -6.76
CA VAL A 117 -0.31 11.89 -7.79
C VAL A 117 -1.69 11.30 -7.54
N THR A 118 -1.78 10.01 -7.20
CA THR A 118 -3.04 9.35 -6.84
C THR A 118 -3.70 10.02 -5.63
N LEU A 119 -2.92 10.34 -4.59
CA LEU A 119 -3.45 11.02 -3.41
C LEU A 119 -4.06 12.37 -3.77
N LEU A 120 -3.33 13.19 -4.54
CA LEU A 120 -3.80 14.51 -4.97
C LEU A 120 -5.07 14.39 -5.83
N GLY A 121 -5.11 13.42 -6.75
CA GLY A 121 -6.27 13.16 -7.60
C GLY A 121 -7.50 12.73 -6.78
N LEU A 122 -7.33 11.80 -5.84
CA LEU A 122 -8.42 11.30 -5.01
C LEU A 122 -8.92 12.34 -3.99
N VAL A 123 -8.02 13.14 -3.40
CA VAL A 123 -8.43 14.23 -2.50
C VAL A 123 -9.18 15.31 -3.28
N LYS A 124 -8.68 15.70 -4.47
CA LYS A 124 -9.41 16.62 -5.36
C LYS A 124 -10.80 16.10 -5.70
N LEU A 125 -10.92 14.80 -5.96
CA LEU A 125 -12.21 14.16 -6.22
C LEU A 125 -13.11 14.19 -4.96
N ALA A 126 -12.57 13.89 -3.78
CA ALA A 126 -13.32 13.85 -2.53
C ALA A 126 -13.94 15.19 -2.12
N VAL A 127 -13.25 16.29 -2.41
CA VAL A 127 -13.69 17.65 -2.03
C VAL A 127 -14.43 18.39 -3.16
N ASN A 128 -14.82 17.69 -4.22
CA ASN A 128 -15.60 18.31 -5.29
C ASN A 128 -17.04 18.62 -4.85
N ASP A 129 -17.72 19.48 -5.61
CA ASP A 129 -19.12 19.85 -5.36
C ASP A 129 -20.13 18.86 -5.97
N HIS A 130 -19.65 17.73 -6.50
CA HIS A 130 -20.42 16.74 -7.27
C HIS A 130 -20.52 15.40 -6.53
N GLY A 131 -20.76 15.42 -5.21
CA GLY A 131 -20.95 14.20 -4.42
C GLY A 131 -19.67 13.42 -4.11
N GLY A 132 -18.48 13.97 -4.37
CA GLY A 132 -17.20 13.39 -4.00
C GLY A 132 -16.91 12.05 -4.67
N ILE A 133 -16.22 11.16 -3.94
CA ILE A 133 -15.89 9.80 -4.40
C ILE A 133 -17.18 8.97 -4.56
N LYS A 134 -18.12 9.07 -3.61
CA LYS A 134 -19.41 8.37 -3.68
C LYS A 134 -20.19 8.77 -4.93
N GLY A 135 -20.34 10.07 -5.16
CA GLY A 135 -21.02 10.65 -6.32
C GLY A 135 -20.41 10.18 -7.62
N ALA A 136 -19.09 10.25 -7.76
CA ALA A 136 -18.38 9.76 -8.96
C ALA A 136 -18.66 8.28 -9.26
N ILE A 137 -18.65 7.43 -8.23
CA ILE A 137 -18.94 6.00 -8.39
C ILE A 137 -20.42 5.75 -8.70
N THR A 138 -21.33 6.43 -8.01
CA THR A 138 -22.78 6.28 -8.27
C THR A 138 -23.18 6.79 -9.64
N SER A 139 -22.59 7.89 -10.11
CA SER A 139 -22.83 8.42 -11.45
C SER A 139 -22.28 7.50 -12.54
N LEU A 140 -21.16 6.82 -12.29
CA LEU A 140 -20.66 5.78 -13.19
C LEU A 140 -21.55 4.53 -13.21
N TRP A 141 -22.16 4.19 -12.06
CA TRP A 141 -23.00 3.00 -11.91
C TRP A 141 -24.44 3.21 -12.44
N ASN A 142 -24.96 4.42 -12.32
CA ASN A 142 -26.28 4.78 -12.80
C ASN A 142 -26.27 5.04 -14.31
N LYS A 143 -27.39 4.76 -14.98
CA LYS A 143 -27.54 5.16 -16.38
C LYS A 143 -27.52 6.69 -16.47
N PRO A 144 -26.91 7.27 -17.52
CA PRO A 144 -27.01 8.71 -17.75
C PRO A 144 -28.48 9.09 -17.81
N ASP A 145 -28.87 10.12 -17.05
CA ASP A 145 -30.22 10.64 -17.12
C ASP A 145 -30.49 11.12 -18.55
N LYS A 146 -31.61 10.68 -19.12
CA LYS A 146 -32.04 10.98 -20.51
C LYS A 146 -32.25 12.49 -20.81
N LYS A 147 -31.88 13.39 -19.88
CA LYS A 147 -32.03 14.84 -20.00
C LYS A 147 -30.86 15.51 -20.72
N GLU A 148 -29.76 14.81 -20.98
CA GLU A 148 -28.60 15.35 -21.69
C GLU A 148 -28.58 15.03 -23.21
N GLU A 149 -29.61 14.39 -23.75
CA GLU A 149 -29.71 14.04 -25.17
C GLU A 149 -30.48 15.10 -25.99
N LYS A 150 -30.32 16.39 -25.66
CA LYS A 150 -30.91 17.51 -26.41
C LYS A 150 -29.86 18.52 -26.86
#